data_AF-A0A6N8YTF9-F1
#
_entry.id   AF-A0A6N8YTF9-F1
#
_cell.length_a   1.000
_cell.length_b   1.000
_cell.length_c   1.000
_cell.angle_alpha   90.00
_cell.angle_beta   90.00
_cell.angle_gamma   90.00
#
_symmetry.space_group_name_H-M   'P 1'
#
loop_
_entity.id
_entity.type
_entity.pdbx_description
1 polymer ?
#
loop_
_entity_poly.entity_id
_entity_poly.type
_entity_poly.pdbx_seq_one_letter_code
_entity_poly.pdbx_strand_id
1 'polypeptide(L)'
;MLCRLRRHHRRRRRHGRGRHIHGELPLGRHPARHVPCTPLPQRGRPRRLRHPLAACRRDRRDERSASQGGCRHPAGAALGEPGLRSQDPPLGRGEALAPQHGGCREGAAGPVVSRTAYRKAITCFLETAEKVRSEQWDAPGLGVWTVRDLVGHASRSITRVEEFGTQRAPSVDITSATHHYRRSLRQPSDDERVAERGRIAGRELGDDPLATMNADWARSEQVLDATDEDTIIAYDNGGIRFGDYLETRIFELTVHTLDLANAIGAEVEPSREALGVTLQLLASLALESGRGAPLALSGTGRGPLPQGYSVLG
;
A
#
# COMPACT_ATOMS: atom_id res chain seq x y z
N MET A 1 -39.97 -53.12 -3.72
CA MET A 1 -40.17 -51.71 -3.33
C MET A 1 -39.40 -50.82 -4.32
N LEU A 2 -40.01 -50.42 -5.43
CA LEU A 2 -39.53 -49.40 -6.37
C LEU A 2 -40.67 -49.07 -7.34
N CYS A 3 -41.21 -47.84 -7.28
CA CYS A 3 -42.22 -47.37 -8.22
C CYS A 3 -42.24 -45.83 -8.26
N ARG A 4 -42.11 -45.27 -9.48
CA ARG A 4 -42.65 -44.00 -10.04
C ARG A 4 -41.62 -43.37 -11.01
N LEU A 5 -41.83 -43.43 -12.33
CA LEU A 5 -42.68 -42.55 -13.18
C LEU A 5 -42.29 -41.07 -13.03
N ARG A 6 -42.15 -40.20 -14.04
CA ARG A 6 -42.34 -40.19 -15.50
C ARG A 6 -41.73 -38.86 -15.98
N ARG A 7 -41.12 -38.79 -17.17
CA ARG A 7 -40.87 -37.53 -17.90
C ARG A 7 -41.55 -37.62 -19.26
N HIS A 8 -42.40 -36.65 -19.61
CA HIS A 8 -42.81 -36.44 -21.00
C HIS A 8 -43.09 -34.97 -21.32
N HIS A 9 -42.39 -34.53 -22.37
CA HIS A 9 -42.73 -33.65 -23.49
C HIS A 9 -43.52 -32.33 -23.35
N ARG A 10 -42.80 -31.28 -23.80
CA ARG A 10 -43.18 -30.15 -24.69
C ARG A 10 -44.60 -30.15 -25.28
N ARG A 11 -45.25 -28.98 -25.25
CA ARG A 11 -46.06 -28.44 -26.37
C ARG A 11 -45.97 -26.91 -26.48
N ARG A 12 -45.91 -26.45 -27.74
CA ARG A 12 -45.99 -25.07 -28.26
C ARG A 12 -47.45 -24.59 -28.41
N ARG A 13 -47.59 -23.26 -28.68
CA ARG A 13 -48.67 -22.46 -29.35
C ARG A 13 -49.27 -21.42 -28.37
N ARG A 14 -49.60 -20.17 -28.73
CA ARG A 14 -50.02 -19.57 -30.03
C ARG A 14 -49.99 -18.01 -29.98
N HIS A 15 -50.09 -17.41 -31.17
CA HIS A 15 -50.14 -15.99 -31.58
C HIS A 15 -51.21 -15.05 -30.98
N GLY A 16 -50.99 -13.73 -31.09
CA GLY A 16 -52.05 -12.75 -31.38
C GLY A 16 -51.66 -11.25 -31.38
N ARG A 17 -51.64 -10.64 -32.58
CA ARG A 17 -51.86 -9.21 -33.01
C ARG A 17 -52.28 -8.21 -31.91
N GLY A 18 -51.87 -6.93 -31.83
CA GLY A 18 -51.45 -5.91 -32.81
C GLY A 18 -52.44 -4.73 -32.79
N ARG A 19 -51.98 -3.47 -32.62
CA ARG A 19 -52.62 -2.21 -33.10
C ARG A 19 -51.69 -0.98 -32.96
N HIS A 20 -51.71 -0.15 -34.01
CA HIS A 20 -50.97 1.10 -34.29
C HIS A 20 -51.41 2.27 -33.37
N ILE A 21 -50.78 3.47 -33.29
CA ILE A 21 -50.84 4.61 -34.25
C ILE A 21 -49.63 5.57 -34.08
N HIS A 22 -49.31 6.23 -35.19
CA HIS A 22 -48.25 7.15 -35.61
C HIS A 22 -47.87 8.37 -34.74
N GLY A 23 -46.60 8.79 -34.91
CA GLY A 23 -46.10 10.15 -34.76
C GLY A 23 -44.82 10.34 -35.60
N GLU A 24 -44.90 11.14 -36.67
CA GLU A 24 -43.89 11.34 -37.70
C GLU A 24 -42.83 12.43 -37.36
N LEU A 25 -41.55 12.06 -37.62
CA LEU A 25 -40.43 12.84 -38.21
C LEU A 25 -39.65 13.92 -37.40
N PRO A 26 -38.37 14.25 -37.77
CA PRO A 26 -37.48 13.62 -38.76
C PRO A 26 -36.09 13.19 -38.22
N LEU A 27 -35.50 12.23 -38.94
CA LEU A 27 -34.14 11.73 -38.78
C LEU A 27 -33.08 12.77 -39.21
N GLY A 28 -32.30 13.26 -38.24
CA GLY A 28 -31.00 13.87 -38.50
C GLY A 28 -29.94 12.78 -38.68
N ARG A 29 -29.37 12.70 -39.89
CA ARG A 29 -28.24 11.82 -40.21
C ARG A 29 -26.98 12.31 -39.48
N HIS A 30 -26.49 11.55 -38.50
CA HIS A 30 -25.10 11.65 -38.03
C HIS A 30 -24.28 10.51 -38.62
N PRO A 31 -23.19 10.78 -39.36
CA PRO A 31 -22.28 9.72 -39.78
C PRO A 31 -21.52 9.20 -38.54
N ALA A 32 -21.62 7.90 -38.31
CA ALA A 32 -20.78 7.16 -37.39
C ALA A 32 -19.31 7.42 -37.76
N ARG A 33 -18.62 8.19 -36.91
CA ARG A 33 -17.16 8.29 -36.98
C ARG A 33 -16.61 6.95 -36.49
N HIS A 34 -16.16 6.14 -37.43
CA HIS A 34 -15.22 5.05 -37.16
C HIS A 34 -14.04 5.63 -36.37
N VAL A 35 -13.92 5.26 -35.09
CA VAL A 35 -12.67 5.39 -34.36
C VAL A 35 -11.77 4.26 -34.88
N PRO A 36 -10.62 4.56 -35.51
CA PRO A 36 -9.69 3.51 -35.89
C PRO A 36 -9.11 2.92 -34.61
N CYS A 37 -9.31 1.61 -34.39
CA CYS A 37 -8.51 0.84 -33.44
C CYS A 37 -7.05 0.95 -33.90
N THR A 38 -6.30 1.84 -33.27
CA THR A 38 -4.87 1.96 -33.49
C THR A 38 -4.22 0.86 -32.65
N PRO A 39 -3.44 -0.08 -33.24
CA PRO A 39 -2.71 -1.05 -32.46
C PRO A 39 -1.74 -0.30 -31.56
N LEU A 40 -1.84 -0.52 -30.25
CA LEU A 40 -0.84 -0.02 -29.30
C LEU A 40 0.51 -0.61 -29.72
N PRO A 41 1.54 0.20 -29.98
CA PRO A 41 2.86 -0.33 -30.26
C PRO A 41 3.33 -1.10 -29.03
N GLN A 42 3.88 -2.30 -29.22
CA GLN A 42 4.50 -3.08 -28.15
C GLN A 42 5.54 -2.20 -27.45
N ARG A 43 5.16 -1.66 -26.29
CA ARG A 43 6.03 -0.79 -25.51
C ARG A 43 7.17 -1.63 -24.99
N GLY A 44 8.39 -1.23 -25.33
CA GLY A 44 9.60 -1.74 -24.71
C GLY A 44 9.46 -1.74 -23.19
N ARG A 45 9.96 -2.81 -22.57
CA ARG A 45 9.92 -3.02 -21.12
C ARG A 45 10.28 -1.73 -20.38
N PRO A 46 9.45 -1.22 -19.45
CA PRO A 46 9.88 -0.17 -18.56
C PRO A 46 11.08 -0.71 -17.75
N ARG A 47 12.20 0.00 -17.80
CA ARG A 47 13.33 -0.29 -16.89
C ARG A 47 12.92 0.16 -15.48
N ARG A 48 13.04 -0.80 -14.55
CA ARG A 48 13.19 -0.69 -13.08
C ARG A 48 12.59 0.57 -12.44
N LEU A 49 11.40 0.42 -11.85
CA LEU A 49 11.03 1.22 -10.70
C LEU A 49 12.10 1.01 -9.62
N ARG A 50 12.68 2.10 -9.11
CA ARG A 50 13.44 2.04 -7.87
C ARG A 50 12.40 1.88 -6.76
N HIS A 51 12.26 0.66 -6.26
CA HIS A 51 11.62 0.47 -4.96
C HIS A 51 12.66 0.88 -3.91
N PRO A 52 12.27 1.51 -2.80
CA PRO A 52 13.12 1.59 -1.61
C PRO A 52 13.40 0.21 -0.97
N LEU A 53 13.09 -0.86 -1.70
CA LEU A 53 13.07 -2.24 -1.25
C LEU A 53 13.51 -3.25 -2.33
N ALA A 54 13.96 -2.86 -3.53
CA ALA A 54 14.60 -3.78 -4.50
C ALA A 54 15.04 -3.09 -5.81
N ALA A 55 16.35 -2.89 -6.04
CA ALA A 55 17.00 -3.09 -7.34
C ALA A 55 18.55 -2.97 -7.32
N CYS A 56 19.24 -4.10 -7.48
CA CYS A 56 20.69 -4.18 -7.70
C CYS A 56 21.14 -3.69 -9.11
N ARG A 57 22.31 -3.02 -9.18
CA ARG A 57 23.18 -2.92 -10.37
C ARG A 57 24.47 -3.70 -10.10
N ARG A 58 24.84 -4.61 -11.01
CA ARG A 58 26.21 -5.14 -11.11
C ARG A 58 27.03 -4.17 -11.96
N ASP A 59 28.11 -3.66 -11.39
CA ASP A 59 29.31 -3.33 -12.17
C ASP A 59 30.48 -4.13 -11.60
N ARG A 60 31.08 -4.96 -12.46
CA ARG A 60 32.36 -5.61 -12.20
C ARG A 60 33.46 -4.60 -12.50
N ARG A 61 34.37 -4.38 -11.55
CA ARG A 61 35.82 -4.23 -11.76
C ARG A 61 36.58 -4.29 -10.43
N ASP A 62 37.26 -5.41 -10.27
CA ASP A 62 38.57 -5.71 -9.66
C ASP A 62 39.23 -4.76 -8.64
N GLU A 63 39.48 -5.37 -7.47
CA GLU A 63 40.72 -5.43 -6.67
C GLU A 63 41.62 -4.18 -6.49
N ARG A 64 41.88 -3.81 -5.22
CA ARG A 64 43.12 -4.14 -4.49
C ARG A 64 43.15 -3.60 -3.05
N SER A 65 43.89 -4.34 -2.23
CA SER A 65 44.05 -4.35 -0.77
C SER A 65 44.75 -3.16 -0.11
N ALA A 66 44.51 -2.97 1.20
CA ALA A 66 45.47 -2.67 2.30
C ALA A 66 44.67 -2.16 3.53
N SER A 67 44.47 -2.94 4.60
CA SER A 67 45.37 -3.21 5.75
C SER A 67 45.44 -2.12 6.83
N GLN A 68 45.02 -2.53 8.05
CA GLN A 68 45.55 -2.19 9.38
C GLN A 68 45.18 -0.88 10.10
N GLY A 69 44.96 -1.07 11.42
CA GLY A 69 45.07 -0.07 12.50
C GLY A 69 43.72 0.47 12.96
N GLY A 70 43.25 0.34 14.19
CA GLY A 70 43.95 0.15 15.46
C GLY A 70 43.25 1.05 16.48
N CYS A 71 42.73 0.44 17.55
CA CYS A 71 41.99 1.07 18.64
C CYS A 71 42.73 2.27 19.27
N ARG A 72 41.97 3.25 19.79
CA ARG A 72 42.12 3.80 21.16
C ARG A 72 41.09 4.89 21.46
N HIS A 73 40.25 4.63 22.46
CA HIS A 73 39.67 5.65 23.34
C HIS A 73 40.78 6.25 24.23
N PRO A 74 40.53 7.43 24.80
CA PRO A 74 40.45 7.45 26.26
C PRO A 74 39.26 8.23 26.82
N ALA A 75 38.97 7.87 28.07
CA ALA A 75 37.97 8.40 28.97
C ALA A 75 38.48 9.60 29.78
N GLY A 76 37.56 10.25 30.50
CA GLY A 76 37.80 11.17 31.61
C GLY A 76 36.81 12.34 31.58
N ALA A 77 35.69 12.27 32.33
CA ALA A 77 35.54 12.83 33.69
C ALA A 77 35.33 14.37 33.66
N ALA A 78 34.52 15.03 34.47
CA ALA A 78 33.45 14.73 35.42
C ALA A 78 32.83 16.10 35.79
N LEU A 79 31.53 16.10 36.16
CA LEU A 79 30.87 16.94 37.18
C LEU A 79 31.19 18.46 37.32
N GLY A 80 30.14 19.29 37.29
CA GLY A 80 30.18 20.61 37.96
C GLY A 80 29.16 21.65 37.50
N GLU A 81 27.88 21.49 37.88
CA GLU A 81 26.97 22.61 38.19
C GLU A 81 27.15 22.93 39.70
N PRO A 82 27.04 24.18 40.19
CA PRO A 82 25.71 24.79 40.32
C PRO A 82 25.61 26.35 40.35
N GLY A 83 24.42 26.86 40.03
CA GLY A 83 23.66 27.65 41.01
C GLY A 83 23.46 29.18 40.82
N LEU A 84 22.19 29.56 41.00
CA LEU A 84 21.64 30.75 41.68
C LEU A 84 20.85 31.82 40.88
N ARG A 85 19.68 32.11 41.47
CA ARG A 85 18.56 33.00 41.09
C ARG A 85 18.72 34.43 41.62
N SER A 86 18.02 35.39 40.99
CA SER A 86 17.19 36.49 41.57
C SER A 86 16.36 37.08 40.40
N GLN A 87 15.02 37.15 40.29
CA GLN A 87 13.96 37.90 41.02
C GLN A 87 14.33 39.39 41.27
N ASP A 88 13.54 40.44 40.97
CA ASP A 88 12.12 40.59 40.56
C ASP A 88 11.78 42.10 40.16
N PRO A 89 10.50 42.52 39.87
CA PRO A 89 10.03 43.52 38.86
C PRO A 89 9.66 44.94 39.47
N PRO A 90 8.62 45.77 39.10
CA PRO A 90 7.57 45.75 38.03
C PRO A 90 7.15 47.11 37.38
N LEU A 91 6.19 47.06 36.43
CA LEU A 91 4.89 47.78 36.38
C LEU A 91 4.45 48.28 34.98
N GLY A 92 3.24 47.90 34.57
CA GLY A 92 2.50 48.50 33.46
C GLY A 92 1.17 47.78 33.20
N ARG A 93 0.09 48.25 33.84
CA ARG A 93 -1.29 47.70 33.76
C ARG A 93 -1.93 47.90 32.38
N GLY A 94 -2.84 46.98 32.06
CA GLY A 94 -3.92 47.17 31.10
C GLY A 94 -4.80 45.92 31.01
N GLU A 95 -5.81 45.81 31.88
CA GLU A 95 -6.85 44.77 31.82
C GLU A 95 -7.89 45.13 30.74
N ALA A 96 -8.27 44.15 29.91
CA ALA A 96 -9.64 43.97 29.42
C ALA A 96 -9.81 42.56 28.79
N LEU A 97 -10.36 41.66 29.61
CA LEU A 97 -11.37 40.63 29.33
C LEU A 97 -11.41 39.96 27.93
N ALA A 98 -11.17 38.65 27.97
CA ALA A 98 -11.36 37.66 26.90
C ALA A 98 -12.84 37.57 26.41
N PRO A 99 -13.06 36.89 25.28
CA PRO A 99 -13.39 35.48 25.41
C PRO A 99 -12.35 34.58 24.75
N GLN A 100 -12.06 33.52 25.48
CA GLN A 100 -11.22 32.41 25.08
C GLN A 100 -11.91 31.68 23.93
N HIS A 101 -11.43 31.90 22.70
CA HIS A 101 -11.63 30.90 21.67
C HIS A 101 -10.70 29.73 22.02
N GLY A 102 -11.24 28.82 22.83
CA GLY A 102 -10.76 27.46 22.94
C GLY A 102 -10.79 26.86 21.55
N GLY A 103 -9.70 27.02 20.82
CA GLY A 103 -9.38 26.21 19.67
C GLY A 103 -9.08 24.82 20.18
N CYS A 104 -10.13 24.06 20.50
CA CYS A 104 -10.09 22.63 20.28
C CYS A 104 -9.64 22.48 18.84
N ARG A 105 -8.35 22.18 18.64
CA ARG A 105 -8.00 21.27 17.56
C ARG A 105 -8.70 19.97 17.93
N GLU A 106 -9.98 19.89 17.58
CA GLU A 106 -10.63 18.64 17.29
C GLU A 106 -9.64 17.91 16.41
N GLY A 107 -9.04 16.87 16.98
CA GLY A 107 -8.33 15.88 16.19
C GLY A 107 -9.30 15.55 15.07
N ALA A 108 -8.87 15.81 13.84
CA ALA A 108 -9.52 15.17 12.71
C ALA A 108 -9.46 13.69 13.06
N ALA A 109 -10.59 13.14 13.51
CA ALA A 109 -10.75 11.73 13.68
C ALA A 109 -10.36 11.16 12.31
N GLY A 110 -9.19 10.52 12.26
CA GLY A 110 -8.74 9.81 11.08
C GLY A 110 -9.89 8.90 10.66
N PRO A 111 -10.17 8.77 9.36
CA PRO A 111 -11.42 8.17 8.94
C PRO A 111 -11.50 6.76 9.51
N VAL A 112 -12.70 6.35 9.95
CA VAL A 112 -13.13 4.98 10.32
C VAL A 112 -13.01 3.99 9.13
N VAL A 113 -12.07 4.24 8.22
CA VAL A 113 -11.91 3.69 6.88
C VAL A 113 -10.75 2.70 6.83
N SER A 114 -9.79 2.74 7.77
CA SER A 114 -8.57 1.93 7.69
C SER A 114 -8.86 0.42 7.82
N ARG A 115 -9.63 -0.05 8.81
CA ARG A 115 -9.96 -1.50 8.94
C ARG A 115 -10.74 -2.04 7.75
N THR A 116 -11.75 -1.31 7.27
CA THR A 116 -12.55 -1.73 6.11
C THR A 116 -11.69 -1.78 4.85
N ALA A 117 -10.88 -0.74 4.60
CA ALA A 117 -9.95 -0.71 3.48
C ALA A 117 -8.92 -1.85 3.56
N TYR A 118 -8.42 -2.16 4.77
CA TYR A 118 -7.50 -3.27 4.99
C TYR A 118 -8.12 -4.62 4.65
N ARG A 119 -9.33 -4.92 5.15
CA ARG A 119 -10.06 -6.14 4.76
C ARG A 119 -10.23 -6.24 3.24
N LYS A 120 -10.63 -5.14 2.59
CA LYS A 120 -10.83 -5.12 1.14
C LYS A 120 -9.52 -5.31 0.36
N ALA A 121 -8.41 -4.77 0.85
CA ALA A 121 -7.09 -5.00 0.26
C ALA A 121 -6.69 -6.48 0.37
N ILE A 122 -6.93 -7.13 1.52
CA ILE A 122 -6.68 -8.55 1.74
C ILE A 122 -7.52 -9.42 0.79
N THR A 123 -8.83 -9.17 0.72
CA THR A 123 -9.71 -9.90 -0.20
C THR A 123 -9.20 -9.80 -1.64
N CYS A 124 -8.90 -8.59 -2.12
CA CYS A 124 -8.40 -8.37 -3.47
C CYS A 124 -7.07 -9.09 -3.73
N PHE A 125 -6.16 -9.08 -2.76
CA PHE A 125 -4.89 -9.79 -2.84
C PHE A 125 -5.07 -11.30 -2.93
N LEU A 126 -5.89 -11.90 -2.05
CA LEU A 126 -6.15 -13.34 -2.04
C LEU A 126 -6.85 -13.80 -3.32
N GLU A 127 -7.85 -13.06 -3.80
CA GLU A 127 -8.53 -13.32 -5.08
C GLU A 127 -7.57 -13.20 -6.28
N THR A 128 -6.56 -12.33 -6.19
CA THR A 128 -5.53 -12.20 -7.23
C THR A 128 -4.54 -13.36 -7.17
N ALA A 129 -4.12 -13.76 -5.97
CA ALA A 129 -3.24 -14.90 -5.75
C ALA A 129 -3.90 -16.23 -6.20
N GLU A 130 -5.22 -16.35 -6.08
CA GLU A 130 -5.97 -17.51 -6.56
C GLU A 130 -5.87 -17.70 -8.08
N LYS A 131 -5.63 -16.61 -8.83
CA LYS A 131 -5.47 -16.65 -10.30
C LYS A 131 -4.09 -17.14 -10.74
N VAL A 132 -3.14 -17.32 -9.82
CA VAL A 132 -1.78 -17.77 -10.15
C VAL A 132 -1.82 -19.24 -10.58
N ARG A 133 -1.50 -19.51 -11.85
CA ARG A 133 -1.43 -20.89 -12.36
C ARG A 133 -0.18 -21.60 -11.84
N SER A 134 -0.22 -22.93 -11.76
CA SER A 134 0.86 -23.71 -11.14
C SER A 134 2.23 -23.44 -11.78
N GLU A 135 2.30 -23.25 -13.09
CA GLU A 135 3.54 -22.96 -13.82
C GLU A 135 4.06 -21.53 -13.63
N GLN A 136 3.26 -20.63 -13.04
CA GLN A 136 3.62 -19.21 -12.88
C GLN A 136 4.36 -18.93 -11.57
N TRP A 137 4.28 -19.81 -10.56
CA TRP A 137 4.86 -19.55 -9.24
C TRP A 137 6.37 -19.26 -9.29
N ASP A 138 7.09 -19.99 -10.14
CA ASP A 138 8.54 -19.82 -10.33
C ASP A 138 8.89 -18.84 -11.49
N ALA A 139 7.87 -18.31 -12.18
CA ALA A 139 8.07 -17.31 -13.22
C ALA A 139 8.51 -15.96 -12.63
N PRO A 140 9.11 -15.06 -13.43
CA PRO A 140 9.46 -13.72 -12.97
C PRO A 140 8.23 -12.96 -12.45
N GLY A 141 8.33 -12.42 -11.23
CA GLY A 141 7.32 -11.58 -10.59
C GLY A 141 7.67 -10.10 -10.69
N LEU A 142 8.57 -9.64 -9.81
CA LEU A 142 8.97 -8.23 -9.72
C LEU A 142 10.48 -8.09 -9.47
N GLY A 143 11.19 -7.40 -10.35
CA GLY A 143 12.63 -7.19 -10.19
C GLY A 143 13.41 -8.51 -10.18
N VAL A 144 13.94 -8.90 -9.01
CA VAL A 144 14.68 -10.17 -8.81
C VAL A 144 13.79 -11.28 -8.23
N TRP A 145 12.55 -10.98 -7.90
CA TRP A 145 11.59 -11.92 -7.32
C TRP A 145 10.88 -12.74 -8.37
N THR A 146 10.64 -14.00 -8.04
CA THR A 146 9.62 -14.84 -8.69
C THR A 146 8.22 -14.37 -8.27
N VAL A 147 7.17 -14.92 -8.89
CA VAL A 147 5.79 -14.70 -8.43
C VAL A 147 5.64 -15.18 -6.98
N ARG A 148 6.22 -16.33 -6.63
CA ARG A 148 6.20 -16.86 -5.25
C ARG A 148 6.85 -15.90 -4.25
N ASP A 149 8.00 -15.33 -4.59
CA ASP A 149 8.69 -14.39 -3.71
C ASP A 149 7.88 -13.09 -3.55
N LEU A 150 7.24 -12.60 -4.62
CA LEU A 150 6.38 -11.41 -4.58
C LEU A 150 5.13 -11.65 -3.72
N VAL A 151 4.46 -12.78 -3.90
CA VAL A 151 3.29 -13.17 -3.09
C VAL A 151 3.69 -13.31 -1.63
N GLY A 152 4.83 -13.96 -1.35
CA GLY A 152 5.36 -14.08 0.01
C GLY A 152 5.73 -12.72 0.61
N HIS A 153 6.33 -11.82 -0.17
CA HIS A 153 6.60 -10.46 0.29
C HIS A 153 5.32 -9.70 0.64
N ALA A 154 4.33 -9.74 -0.25
CA ALA A 154 3.04 -9.08 -0.05
C ALA A 154 2.26 -9.66 1.14
N SER A 155 2.29 -10.99 1.33
CA SER A 155 1.60 -11.66 2.45
C SER A 155 2.16 -11.27 3.82
N ARG A 156 3.38 -10.73 3.89
CA ARG A 156 3.91 -10.13 5.13
C ARG A 156 3.09 -8.94 5.61
N SER A 157 2.32 -8.28 4.73
CA SER A 157 1.37 -7.26 5.17
C SER A 157 0.25 -7.84 6.04
N ILE A 158 -0.03 -9.14 5.91
CA ILE A 158 -0.95 -9.92 6.74
C ILE A 158 -0.29 -10.26 8.08
N THR A 159 0.78 -11.06 8.03
CA THR A 159 1.43 -11.60 9.23
C THR A 159 2.00 -10.53 10.15
N ARG A 160 2.40 -9.37 9.61
CA ARG A 160 2.87 -8.26 10.45
C ARG A 160 1.75 -7.55 11.22
N VAL A 161 0.49 -7.65 10.81
CA VAL A 161 -0.63 -7.16 11.64
C VAL A 161 -0.83 -8.07 12.84
N GLU A 162 -0.76 -9.39 12.64
CA GLU A 162 -0.74 -10.37 13.74
C GLU A 162 0.43 -10.10 14.70
N GLU A 163 1.65 -9.97 14.17
CA GLU A 163 2.89 -9.79 14.95
C GLU A 163 2.87 -8.51 15.80
N PHE A 164 2.61 -7.35 15.21
CA PHE A 164 2.76 -6.07 15.88
C PHE A 164 1.48 -5.55 16.52
N GLY A 165 0.30 -5.97 16.04
CA GLY A 165 -0.98 -5.46 16.53
C GLY A 165 -1.24 -5.76 18.01
N THR A 166 -0.55 -6.73 18.60
CA THR A 166 -0.65 -7.08 20.03
C THR A 166 0.43 -6.42 20.91
N GLN A 167 1.46 -5.82 20.30
CA GLN A 167 2.55 -5.17 21.02
C GLN A 167 2.16 -3.73 21.37
N ARG A 168 2.61 -3.20 22.51
CA ARG A 168 2.25 -1.85 22.99
C ARG A 168 3.48 -0.99 23.16
N ALA A 169 3.38 0.29 22.82
CA ALA A 169 4.43 1.28 23.05
C ALA A 169 3.91 2.45 23.91
N PRO A 170 4.78 3.10 24.71
CA PRO A 170 4.38 4.15 25.65
C PRO A 170 4.10 5.50 24.98
N SER A 171 4.60 5.72 23.76
CA SER A 171 4.51 7.00 23.06
C SER A 171 4.45 6.81 21.54
N VAL A 172 3.91 7.82 20.85
CA VAL A 172 3.92 7.89 19.39
C VAL A 172 5.24 8.51 18.93
N ASP A 173 6.07 7.72 18.25
CA ASP A 173 7.29 8.17 17.58
C ASP A 173 7.05 8.44 16.09
N ILE A 174 6.11 7.70 15.50
CA ILE A 174 5.69 7.80 14.10
C ILE A 174 4.24 8.28 14.06
N THR A 175 4.06 9.51 13.58
CA THR A 175 2.80 10.27 13.70
C THR A 175 1.83 10.08 12.54
N SER A 176 2.23 9.36 11.49
CA SER A 176 1.40 9.03 10.33
C SER A 176 2.07 7.98 9.43
N ALA A 177 1.32 7.37 8.52
CA ALA A 177 1.88 6.52 7.47
C ALA A 177 2.89 7.28 6.58
N THR A 178 2.63 8.55 6.25
CA THR A 178 3.57 9.37 5.48
C THR A 178 4.90 9.56 6.23
N HIS A 179 4.84 9.83 7.55
CA HIS A 179 6.04 9.94 8.39
C HIS A 179 6.79 8.59 8.43
N HIS A 180 6.08 7.45 8.54
CA HIS A 180 6.71 6.13 8.44
C HIS A 180 7.57 6.00 7.18
N TYR A 181 7.00 6.28 6.01
CA TYR A 181 7.73 6.18 4.74
C TYR A 181 8.87 7.18 4.66
N ARG A 182 8.69 8.46 5.04
CA ARG A 182 9.81 9.42 5.08
C ARG A 182 10.99 8.90 5.88
N ARG A 183 10.74 8.34 7.07
CA ARG A 183 11.78 7.83 7.97
C ARG A 183 12.48 6.63 7.35
N SER A 184 11.73 5.70 6.78
CA SER A 184 12.25 4.52 6.08
C SER A 184 13.09 4.91 4.86
N LEU A 185 12.65 5.89 4.07
CA LEU A 185 13.32 6.38 2.85
C LEU A 185 14.63 7.14 3.12
N ARG A 186 14.86 7.62 4.34
CA ARG A 186 16.12 8.28 4.75
C ARG A 186 17.22 7.27 5.08
N GLN A 187 16.87 6.03 5.38
CA GLN A 187 17.83 4.98 5.63
C GLN A 187 18.32 4.41 4.29
N PRO A 188 19.62 4.10 4.14
CA PRO A 188 20.09 3.36 2.98
C PRO A 188 19.26 2.07 2.83
N SER A 189 18.65 1.88 1.66
CA SER A 189 17.94 0.64 1.39
C SER A 189 18.94 -0.50 1.26
N ASP A 190 18.70 -1.58 2.01
CA ASP A 190 19.40 -2.84 1.81
C ASP A 190 18.51 -3.72 0.93
N ASP A 191 18.55 -3.41 -0.36
CA ASP A 191 17.73 -4.04 -1.39
C ASP A 191 17.88 -5.56 -1.39
N GLU A 192 19.09 -6.08 -1.13
CA GLU A 192 19.31 -7.53 -1.09
C GLU A 192 18.69 -8.14 0.16
N ARG A 193 18.79 -7.49 1.32
CA ARG A 193 18.11 -7.95 2.54
C ARG A 193 16.60 -7.95 2.38
N VAL A 194 16.04 -7.00 1.63
CA VAL A 194 14.60 -7.00 1.35
C VAL A 194 14.25 -8.11 0.37
N ALA A 195 15.03 -8.25 -0.70
CA ALA A 195 14.87 -9.33 -1.65
C ALA A 195 14.87 -10.69 -0.94
N GLU A 196 15.82 -10.92 -0.02
CA GLU A 196 15.91 -12.15 0.75
C GLU A 196 14.72 -12.35 1.69
N ARG A 197 14.21 -11.29 2.33
CA ARG A 197 12.97 -11.40 3.14
C ARG A 197 11.76 -11.80 2.30
N GLY A 198 11.69 -11.37 1.04
CA GLY A 198 10.66 -11.82 0.09
C GLY A 198 10.83 -13.31 -0.25
N ARG A 199 12.05 -13.76 -0.51
CA ARG A 199 12.35 -15.18 -0.78
C ARG A 199 12.06 -16.09 0.41
N ILE A 200 12.43 -15.67 1.62
CA ILE A 200 12.12 -16.39 2.86
C ILE A 200 10.61 -16.54 2.98
N ALA A 201 9.85 -15.44 2.89
CA ALA A 201 8.40 -15.49 3.01
C ALA A 201 7.75 -16.32 1.89
N GLY A 202 8.27 -16.27 0.67
CA GLY A 202 7.80 -17.09 -0.45
C GLY A 202 8.00 -18.60 -0.22
N ARG A 203 9.09 -18.99 0.47
CA ARG A 203 9.32 -20.38 0.90
C ARG A 203 8.37 -20.78 2.03
N GLU A 204 8.13 -19.89 2.99
CA GLU A 204 7.24 -20.13 4.14
C GLU A 204 5.78 -20.35 3.75
N LEU A 205 5.36 -19.91 2.55
CA LEU A 205 4.04 -20.22 1.99
C LEU A 205 3.80 -21.73 1.78
N GLY A 206 4.86 -22.53 1.63
CA GLY A 206 4.78 -23.97 1.45
C GLY A 206 4.13 -24.40 0.12
N ASP A 207 3.62 -25.63 0.11
CA ASP A 207 3.06 -26.28 -1.09
C ASP A 207 1.65 -25.76 -1.44
N ASP A 208 0.90 -25.26 -0.45
CA ASP A 208 -0.40 -24.62 -0.64
C ASP A 208 -0.38 -23.17 -0.14
N PRO A 209 0.11 -22.23 -0.97
CA PRO A 209 0.21 -20.82 -0.60
C PRO A 209 -1.11 -20.19 -0.17
N LEU A 210 -2.23 -20.57 -0.81
CA LEU A 210 -3.54 -19.98 -0.50
C LEU A 210 -4.04 -20.46 0.86
N ALA A 211 -3.90 -21.74 1.19
CA ALA A 211 -4.27 -22.25 2.50
C ALA A 211 -3.45 -21.55 3.61
N THR A 212 -2.14 -21.39 3.41
CA THR A 212 -1.25 -20.68 4.35
C THR A 212 -1.71 -19.23 4.56
N MET A 213 -1.91 -18.46 3.47
CA MET A 213 -2.31 -17.06 3.59
C MET A 213 -3.72 -16.88 4.18
N ASN A 214 -4.66 -17.80 3.91
CA ASN A 214 -5.98 -17.77 4.53
C ASN A 214 -5.91 -18.04 6.04
N ALA A 215 -5.04 -18.96 6.48
CA ALA A 215 -4.80 -19.21 7.89
C ALA A 215 -4.15 -18.00 8.58
N ASP A 216 -3.18 -17.35 7.93
CA ASP A 216 -2.55 -16.12 8.43
C ASP A 216 -3.55 -14.97 8.52
N TRP A 217 -4.43 -14.85 7.53
CA TRP A 217 -5.51 -13.87 7.55
C TRP A 217 -6.47 -14.12 8.72
N ALA A 218 -6.91 -15.36 8.95
CA ALA A 218 -7.81 -15.68 10.04
C ALA A 218 -7.26 -15.28 11.43
N ARG A 219 -5.94 -15.39 11.65
CA ARG A 219 -5.29 -14.94 12.88
C ARG A 219 -5.15 -13.42 12.93
N SER A 220 -4.76 -12.80 11.81
CA SER A 220 -4.63 -11.34 11.71
C SER A 220 -5.96 -10.61 11.86
N GLU A 221 -7.06 -11.21 11.40
CA GLU A 221 -8.41 -10.66 11.55
C GLU A 221 -8.83 -10.59 13.03
N GLN A 222 -8.48 -11.59 13.85
CA GLN A 222 -8.73 -11.54 15.29
C GLN A 222 -8.01 -10.37 15.95
N VAL A 223 -6.75 -10.11 15.57
CA VAL A 223 -5.98 -8.96 16.09
C VAL A 223 -6.57 -7.64 15.61
N LEU A 224 -7.02 -7.59 14.36
CA LEU A 224 -7.68 -6.42 13.76
C LEU A 224 -8.96 -6.03 14.52
N ASP A 225 -9.76 -7.02 14.92
CA ASP A 225 -11.00 -6.82 15.67
C ASP A 225 -10.76 -6.46 17.13
N ALA A 226 -9.69 -7.00 17.74
CA ALA A 226 -9.37 -6.77 19.14
C ALA A 226 -8.60 -5.47 19.44
N THR A 227 -8.07 -4.79 18.41
CA THR A 227 -7.14 -3.65 18.60
C THR A 227 -7.72 -2.37 18.04
N ASP A 228 -8.05 -1.41 18.91
CA ASP A 228 -8.54 -0.08 18.51
C ASP A 228 -7.52 0.66 17.64
N GLU A 229 -8.01 1.41 16.64
CA GLU A 229 -7.16 2.12 15.67
C GLU A 229 -6.27 3.19 16.36
N ASP A 230 -6.71 3.74 17.49
CA ASP A 230 -5.94 4.68 18.30
C ASP A 230 -4.88 4.02 19.22
N THR A 231 -4.85 2.68 19.28
CA THR A 231 -3.87 1.94 20.07
C THR A 231 -2.46 2.23 19.56
N ILE A 232 -1.55 2.61 20.47
CA ILE A 232 -0.14 2.80 20.14
C ILE A 232 0.54 1.44 20.20
N ILE A 233 0.93 0.93 19.03
CA ILE A 233 1.63 -0.34 18.90
C ILE A 233 3.14 -0.13 18.83
N ALA A 234 3.90 -1.10 19.35
CA ALA A 234 5.35 -1.12 19.16
C ALA A 234 5.67 -1.68 17.77
N TYR A 235 6.55 -1.00 17.05
CA TYR A 235 7.03 -1.39 15.73
C TYR A 235 8.54 -1.14 15.62
N ASP A 236 9.21 -1.81 14.67
CA ASP A 236 10.67 -1.78 14.46
C ASP A 236 11.29 -0.36 14.50
N ASN A 237 10.53 0.67 14.12
CA ASN A 237 10.98 2.06 13.98
C ASN A 237 10.44 3.03 15.05
N GLY A 238 9.81 2.51 16.12
CA GLY A 238 9.17 3.28 17.19
C GLY A 238 7.65 3.08 17.26
N GLY A 239 7.02 3.66 18.26
CA GLY A 239 5.58 3.57 18.48
C GLY A 239 4.77 4.27 17.40
N ILE A 240 3.69 3.64 16.93
CA ILE A 240 2.78 4.14 15.88
C ILE A 240 1.33 3.81 16.26
N ARG A 241 0.36 4.67 15.91
CA ARG A 241 -1.06 4.31 16.06
C ARG A 241 -1.42 3.17 15.12
N PHE A 242 -2.27 2.26 15.58
CA PHE A 242 -2.64 1.08 14.79
C PHE A 242 -3.30 1.46 13.45
N GLY A 243 -4.15 2.49 13.41
CA GLY A 243 -4.73 3.01 12.17
C GLY A 243 -3.67 3.49 11.17
N ASP A 244 -2.71 4.31 11.61
CA ASP A 244 -1.59 4.77 10.78
C ASP A 244 -0.74 3.59 10.27
N TYR A 245 -0.58 2.56 11.10
CA TYR A 245 0.13 1.36 10.70
C TYR A 245 -0.63 0.56 9.63
N LEU A 246 -1.95 0.40 9.78
CA LEU A 246 -2.81 -0.26 8.79
C LEU A 246 -2.75 0.44 7.43
N GLU A 247 -2.70 1.78 7.39
CA GLU A 247 -2.50 2.52 6.14
C GLU A 247 -1.22 2.11 5.40
N THR A 248 -0.12 1.86 6.12
CA THR A 248 1.10 1.34 5.50
C THR A 248 0.89 -0.06 4.92
N ARG A 249 0.15 -0.93 5.61
CA ARG A 249 -0.11 -2.30 5.15
C ARG A 249 -1.04 -2.31 3.94
N ILE A 250 -2.06 -1.46 3.93
CA ILE A 250 -2.98 -1.26 2.79
C ILE A 250 -2.19 -0.81 1.57
N PHE A 251 -1.30 0.17 1.72
CA PHE A 251 -0.48 0.67 0.63
C PHE A 251 0.38 -0.43 0.01
N GLU A 252 1.19 -1.13 0.82
CA GLU A 252 2.06 -2.22 0.35
C GLU A 252 1.24 -3.30 -0.35
N LEU A 253 0.13 -3.72 0.25
CA LEU A 253 -0.70 -4.80 -0.28
C LEU A 253 -1.40 -4.40 -1.58
N THR A 254 -1.90 -3.17 -1.68
CA THR A 254 -2.59 -2.67 -2.88
C THR A 254 -1.61 -2.57 -4.05
N VAL A 255 -0.43 -1.98 -3.83
CA VAL A 255 0.60 -1.84 -4.87
C VAL A 255 1.10 -3.21 -5.31
N HIS A 256 1.40 -4.11 -4.39
CA HIS A 256 1.90 -5.44 -4.75
C HIS A 256 0.83 -6.39 -5.32
N THR A 257 -0.45 -6.15 -5.04
CA THR A 257 -1.54 -6.82 -5.76
C THR A 257 -1.55 -6.41 -7.23
N LEU A 258 -1.34 -5.12 -7.53
CA LEU A 258 -1.20 -4.65 -8.92
C LEU A 258 0.06 -5.21 -9.59
N ASP A 259 1.19 -5.27 -8.87
CA ASP A 259 2.42 -5.90 -9.38
C ASP A 259 2.19 -7.38 -9.72
N LEU A 260 1.51 -8.11 -8.82
CA LEU A 260 1.17 -9.53 -9.02
C LEU A 260 0.26 -9.71 -10.24
N ALA A 261 -0.81 -8.92 -10.34
CA ALA A 261 -1.73 -8.95 -11.47
C ALA A 261 -0.99 -8.75 -12.79
N ASN A 262 -0.08 -7.78 -12.83
CA ASN A 262 0.73 -7.49 -14.00
C ASN A 262 1.71 -8.65 -14.33
N ALA A 263 2.32 -9.27 -13.32
CA ALA A 263 3.23 -10.40 -13.49
C ALA A 263 2.54 -11.65 -14.06
N ILE A 264 1.28 -11.91 -13.65
CA ILE A 264 0.54 -13.09 -14.10
C ILE A 264 -0.35 -12.85 -15.32
N GLY A 265 -0.44 -11.59 -15.79
CA GLY A 265 -1.29 -11.17 -16.92
C GLY A 265 -2.77 -11.14 -16.57
N ALA A 266 -3.12 -10.88 -15.32
CA ALA A 266 -4.49 -10.73 -14.85
C ALA A 266 -4.92 -9.25 -14.85
N GLU A 267 -6.20 -9.01 -15.14
CA GLU A 267 -6.83 -7.71 -14.89
C GLU A 267 -7.37 -7.69 -13.45
N VAL A 268 -6.97 -6.68 -12.69
CA VAL A 268 -7.40 -6.45 -11.30
C VAL A 268 -7.66 -4.97 -11.11
N GLU A 269 -8.83 -4.65 -10.55
CA GLU A 269 -9.16 -3.33 -10.04
C GLU A 269 -9.20 -3.44 -8.50
N PRO A 270 -8.29 -2.78 -7.77
CA PRO A 270 -8.37 -2.76 -6.32
C PRO A 270 -9.68 -2.13 -5.83
N SER A 271 -10.11 -2.46 -4.62
CA SER A 271 -11.31 -1.85 -4.05
C SER A 271 -11.15 -0.32 -3.95
N ARG A 272 -12.27 0.40 -4.07
CA ARG A 272 -12.28 1.87 -3.94
C ARG A 272 -11.67 2.33 -2.62
N GLU A 273 -11.91 1.60 -1.54
CA GLU A 273 -11.42 1.89 -0.19
C GLU A 273 -9.89 1.73 -0.11
N ALA A 274 -9.37 0.58 -0.55
CA ALA A 274 -7.93 0.29 -0.53
C ALA A 274 -7.14 1.22 -1.48
N LEU A 275 -7.67 1.43 -2.70
CA LEU A 275 -7.09 2.36 -3.67
C LEU A 275 -7.15 3.80 -3.16
N GLY A 276 -8.23 4.19 -2.49
CA GLY A 276 -8.39 5.51 -1.89
C GLY A 276 -7.30 5.84 -0.87
N VAL A 277 -7.06 4.94 0.10
CA VAL A 277 -5.98 5.07 1.07
C VAL A 277 -4.61 5.15 0.38
N THR A 278 -4.38 4.25 -0.57
CA THR A 278 -3.12 4.19 -1.34
C THR A 278 -2.85 5.51 -2.08
N LEU A 279 -3.84 6.06 -2.78
CA LEU A 279 -3.71 7.31 -3.53
C LEU A 279 -3.53 8.53 -2.62
N GLN A 280 -4.21 8.58 -1.46
CA GLN A 280 -4.03 9.65 -0.48
C GLN A 280 -2.61 9.65 0.10
N LEU A 281 -2.06 8.47 0.38
CA LEU A 281 -0.68 8.34 0.85
C LEU A 281 0.33 8.73 -0.25
N LEU A 282 0.12 8.30 -1.49
CA LEU A 282 0.95 8.72 -2.63
C LEU A 282 0.95 10.24 -2.81
N ALA A 283 -0.22 10.88 -2.71
CA ALA A 283 -0.35 12.33 -2.80
C ALA A 283 0.38 13.03 -1.65
N SER A 284 0.23 12.52 -0.42
CA SER A 284 0.93 13.05 0.76
C SER A 284 2.45 12.96 0.59
N LEU A 285 2.97 11.80 0.18
CA LEU A 285 4.39 11.60 -0.11
C LEU A 285 4.90 12.50 -1.25
N ALA A 286 4.08 12.73 -2.29
CA ALA A 286 4.45 13.62 -3.39
C ALA A 286 4.62 15.07 -2.93
N LEU A 287 3.68 15.57 -2.11
CA LEU A 287 3.77 16.92 -1.52
C LEU A 287 5.05 17.04 -0.67
N GLU A 288 5.26 16.04 0.16
CA GLU A 288 6.33 16.00 1.14
C GLU A 288 7.75 15.82 0.56
N SER A 289 7.85 15.23 -0.62
CA SER A 289 9.10 15.04 -1.37
C SER A 289 9.35 16.12 -2.43
N GLY A 290 8.46 17.13 -2.54
CA GLY A 290 8.54 18.16 -3.57
C GLY A 290 8.20 17.66 -4.99
N ARG A 291 7.63 16.46 -5.10
CA ARG A 291 7.26 15.80 -6.37
C ARG A 291 5.78 15.98 -6.74
N GLY A 292 5.04 16.79 -5.98
CA GLY A 292 3.59 17.00 -6.17
C GLY A 292 3.18 17.67 -7.49
N ALA A 293 3.92 18.68 -7.97
CA ALA A 293 3.55 19.39 -9.20
C ALA A 293 3.58 18.50 -10.45
N PRO A 294 4.63 17.68 -10.69
CA PRO A 294 4.60 16.69 -11.77
C PRO A 294 3.42 15.71 -11.66
N LEU A 295 3.11 15.21 -10.46
CA LEU A 295 1.96 14.31 -10.25
C LEU A 295 0.64 14.98 -10.63
N ALA A 296 0.43 16.23 -10.20
CA ALA A 296 -0.79 16.99 -10.48
C ALA A 296 -0.95 17.27 -11.98
N LEU A 297 0.12 17.68 -12.66
CA LEU A 297 0.10 17.91 -14.11
C LEU A 297 -0.23 16.62 -14.86
N SER A 298 0.43 15.51 -14.52
CA SER A 298 0.20 14.23 -15.20
C SER A 298 -1.17 13.63 -14.91
N GLY A 299 -1.61 13.65 -13.64
CA GLY A 299 -2.93 13.16 -13.25
C GLY A 299 -4.10 13.93 -13.88
N THR A 300 -3.83 15.14 -14.39
CA THR A 300 -4.82 15.98 -15.09
C THR A 300 -4.61 16.03 -16.61
N GLY A 301 -3.76 15.16 -17.16
CA GLY A 301 -3.55 15.03 -18.61
C GLY A 301 -2.67 16.10 -19.24
N ARG A 302 -1.90 16.86 -18.46
CA ARG A 302 -1.05 17.98 -18.92
C ARG A 302 0.40 17.58 -19.20
N GLY A 303 0.62 16.28 -19.42
CA GLY A 303 1.92 15.71 -19.77
C GLY A 303 2.14 14.34 -19.13
N PRO A 304 3.07 13.53 -19.64
CA PRO A 304 3.43 12.27 -18.98
C PRO A 304 4.13 12.53 -17.65
N LEU A 305 4.13 11.54 -16.76
CA LEU A 305 5.03 11.57 -15.60
C LEU A 305 6.48 11.58 -16.10
N PRO A 306 7.39 12.33 -15.46
CA PRO A 306 8.81 12.30 -15.79
C PRO A 306 9.36 10.87 -15.77
N GLN A 307 10.34 10.59 -16.63
CA GLN A 307 10.99 9.27 -16.64
C GLN A 307 11.61 8.99 -15.27
N GLY A 308 11.30 7.82 -14.70
CA GLY A 308 11.81 7.42 -13.38
C GLY A 308 11.09 8.13 -12.22
N TYR A 309 9.95 8.77 -12.45
CA TYR A 309 9.14 9.33 -11.38
C TYR A 309 8.74 8.26 -10.36
N SER A 310 8.95 8.59 -9.09
CA SER A 310 8.56 7.80 -7.92
C SER A 310 8.29 8.78 -6.78
N VAL A 311 7.43 8.46 -5.82
CA VAL A 311 7.37 9.21 -4.55
C VAL A 311 8.13 8.50 -3.43
N LEU A 312 8.71 7.34 -3.75
CA LEU A 312 9.39 6.43 -2.84
C LEU A 312 10.92 6.41 -3.03
N GLY A 313 11.49 7.43 -3.67
CA GLY A 313 12.93 7.51 -3.96
C GLY A 313 13.24 7.30 -5.43
#